data_AF-A0A447RH47-F1
#
_entry.id   AF-A0A447RH47-F1
#
_cell.length_a   1.000
_cell.length_b   1.000
_cell.length_c   1.000
_cell.angle_alpha   90.00
_cell.angle_beta   90.00
_cell.angle_gamma   90.00
#
_symmetry.space_group_name_H-M   'P 1'
#
loop_
_entity.id
_entity.type
_entity.pdbx_description
1 polymer ?
#
loop_
_entity_poly.entity_id
_entity_poly.type
_entity_poly.pdbx_seq_one_letter_code
_entity_poly.pdbx_strand_id
1 'polypeptide(L)'
;MTSAGGKGANQATAALKAGANVHYIGKIGNDTFGHFARRHLKGVGFNAVTLLVAEEIPTGNALIYVAGNDAENMIAVDPGANMTVTDDEIAGCIPAIGLRGCGSGSAGEQSFRRLNRS
;
A
#
# COMPACT_ATOMS: atom_id res chain seq x y z
N MET A 1 1.17 14.45 -17.71
CA MET A 1 2.22 13.74 -16.95
C MET A 1 1.51 12.84 -15.95
N THR A 2 1.93 11.59 -15.79
CA THR A 2 1.35 10.66 -14.80
C THR A 2 2.40 10.37 -13.74
N SER A 3 2.07 10.60 -12.47
CA SER A 3 2.93 10.34 -11.33
C SER A 3 2.21 9.49 -10.29
N ALA A 4 2.96 8.70 -9.53
CA ALA A 4 2.42 8.01 -8.38
C ALA A 4 2.08 9.00 -7.26
N GLY A 5 1.06 8.69 -6.46
CA GLY A 5 0.61 9.54 -5.37
C GLY A 5 -0.34 8.79 -4.43
N GLY A 6 -1.20 9.54 -3.75
CA GLY A 6 -2.13 9.01 -2.74
C GLY A 6 -1.63 9.27 -1.32
N LYS A 7 -2.54 9.69 -0.43
CA LYS A 7 -2.19 10.12 0.94
C LYS A 7 -1.50 8.99 1.71
N GLY A 8 -2.02 7.76 1.64
CA GLY A 8 -1.43 6.60 2.31
C GLY A 8 0.00 6.30 1.83
N ALA A 9 0.22 6.26 0.52
CA ALA A 9 1.56 6.03 -0.06
C ALA A 9 2.55 7.13 0.34
N ASN A 10 2.11 8.40 0.32
CA ASN A 10 2.94 9.54 0.71
C ASN A 10 3.32 9.48 2.21
N GLN A 11 2.35 9.18 3.08
CA GLN A 11 2.60 9.04 4.52
C GLN A 11 3.53 7.87 4.83
N ALA A 12 3.31 6.71 4.21
CA ALA A 12 4.17 5.54 4.37
C ALA A 12 5.60 5.82 3.91
N THR A 13 5.76 6.51 2.76
CA THR A 13 7.07 6.92 2.24
C THR A 13 7.77 7.89 3.19
N ALA A 14 7.03 8.83 3.78
CA ALA A 14 7.57 9.75 4.78
C ALA A 14 8.04 9.01 6.04
N ALA A 15 7.24 8.05 6.54
CA ALA A 15 7.61 7.22 7.69
C ALA A 15 8.86 6.37 7.41
N LEU A 16 8.96 5.77 6.21
CA LEU A 16 10.14 5.02 5.78
C LEU A 16 11.38 5.93 5.78
N LYS A 17 11.27 7.13 5.20
CA LYS A 17 12.36 8.12 5.18
C LYS A 17 12.77 8.60 6.58
N ALA A 18 11.84 8.58 7.54
CA ALA A 18 12.12 8.85 8.94
C ALA A 18 12.74 7.65 9.68
N GLY A 19 12.98 6.52 9.01
CA GLY A 19 13.62 5.33 9.57
C GLY A 19 12.66 4.30 10.18
N ALA A 20 11.35 4.44 9.98
CA ALA A 20 10.39 3.45 10.47
C ALA A 20 10.46 2.13 9.68
N ASN A 21 10.15 1.01 10.35
CA ASN A 21 9.86 -0.26 9.68
C ASN A 21 8.45 -0.18 9.10
N VAL A 22 8.34 -0.03 7.78
CA VAL A 22 7.07 0.21 7.09
C VAL A 22 6.65 -0.99 6.26
N HIS A 23 5.50 -1.54 6.61
CA HIS A 23 4.73 -2.42 5.74
C HIS A 23 3.61 -1.60 5.09
N TYR A 24 3.71 -1.37 3.77
CA TYR A 24 2.65 -0.70 3.02
C TYR A 24 1.57 -1.69 2.59
N ILE A 25 0.32 -1.38 2.91
CA ILE A 25 -0.85 -2.13 2.47
C ILE A 25 -1.79 -1.18 1.71
N GLY A 26 -2.24 -1.58 0.53
CA GLY A 26 -3.19 -0.80 -0.26
C GLY A 26 -3.96 -1.68 -1.25
N LYS A 27 -4.97 -1.10 -1.92
CA LYS A 27 -5.80 -1.79 -2.92
C LYS A 27 -5.74 -1.05 -4.25
N ILE A 28 -5.53 -1.80 -5.32
CA ILE A 28 -5.42 -1.29 -6.70
C ILE A 28 -6.41 -2.03 -7.59
N GLY A 29 -6.72 -1.47 -8.76
CA GLY A 29 -7.43 -2.19 -9.81
C GLY A 29 -6.51 -3.13 -10.58
N ASN A 30 -7.11 -4.05 -11.35
CA ASN A 30 -6.41 -4.87 -12.34
C ASN A 30 -6.28 -4.12 -13.68
N ASP A 31 -5.64 -2.95 -13.65
CA ASP A 31 -5.48 -2.07 -14.81
C ASP A 31 -4.05 -1.55 -14.96
N THR A 32 -3.80 -0.77 -16.02
CA THR A 32 -2.49 -0.21 -16.32
C THR A 32 -1.97 0.72 -15.22
N PHE A 33 -2.86 1.48 -14.56
CA PHE A 33 -2.52 2.30 -13.40
C PHE A 33 -2.14 1.45 -12.19
N GLY A 34 -2.80 0.31 -11.99
CA GLY A 34 -2.49 -0.65 -10.94
C GLY A 34 -1.12 -1.30 -11.17
N HIS A 35 -0.80 -1.69 -12.40
CA HIS A 35 0.54 -2.16 -12.75
C HIS A 35 1.62 -1.10 -12.51
N PHE A 36 1.34 0.15 -12.88
CA PHE A 36 2.23 1.28 -12.62
C PHE A 36 2.43 1.49 -11.10
N ALA A 37 1.36 1.53 -10.32
CA ALA A 37 1.41 1.70 -8.87
C ALA A 37 2.17 0.54 -8.20
N ARG A 38 1.93 -0.71 -8.63
CA ARG A 38 2.63 -1.90 -8.14
C ARG A 38 4.13 -1.80 -8.37
N ARG A 39 4.56 -1.41 -9.58
CA ARG A 39 5.98 -1.22 -9.90
C ARG A 39 6.59 -0.11 -9.07
N HIS A 40 5.90 1.03 -8.96
CA HIS A 40 6.36 2.17 -8.18
C HIS A 40 6.54 1.81 -6.70
N LEU A 41 5.50 1.29 -6.04
CA LEU A 41 5.50 0.99 -4.60
C LEU A 41 6.53 -0.09 -4.23
N LYS A 42 6.72 -1.10 -5.08
CA LYS A 42 7.81 -2.08 -4.90
C LYS A 42 9.20 -1.46 -5.00
N GLY A 43 9.35 -0.35 -5.73
CA GLY A 43 10.61 0.39 -5.87
C GLY A 43 10.88 1.40 -4.76
N VAL A 44 9.92 1.69 -3.87
CA VAL A 44 10.09 2.72 -2.81
C VAL A 44 11.05 2.27 -1.72
N GLY A 45 11.19 0.97 -1.48
CA GLY A 45 12.06 0.41 -0.44
C GLY A 45 11.37 0.13 0.89
N PHE A 46 10.04 -0.01 0.91
CA PHE A 46 9.32 -0.51 2.09
C PHE A 46 9.80 -1.90 2.51
N ASN A 47 9.73 -2.20 3.81
CA ASN A 47 10.10 -3.51 4.35
C ASN A 47 9.20 -4.62 3.81
N ALA A 48 7.93 -4.29 3.57
CA ALA A 48 6.98 -5.15 2.89
C ALA A 48 5.91 -4.32 2.16
N VAL A 49 5.35 -4.90 1.10
CA VAL A 49 4.27 -4.32 0.31
C VAL A 49 3.22 -5.39 0.04
N THR A 50 2.00 -5.18 0.54
CA THR A 50 0.83 -6.00 0.21
C THR A 50 -0.13 -5.16 -0.63
N LEU A 51 -0.44 -5.62 -1.85
CA LEU A 51 -1.41 -4.95 -2.71
C LEU A 51 -2.57 -5.90 -2.99
N LEU A 52 -3.73 -5.55 -2.44
CA LEU A 52 -5.01 -6.13 -2.79
C LEU A 52 -5.40 -5.71 -4.21
N VAL A 53 -6.17 -6.53 -4.91
CA VAL A 53 -6.60 -6.27 -6.28
C VAL A 53 -8.11 -6.30 -6.35
N ALA A 54 -8.71 -5.22 -6.84
CA ALA A 54 -10.09 -5.20 -7.29
C ALA A 54 -10.11 -5.57 -8.78
N GLU A 55 -10.74 -6.69 -9.13
CA GLU A 55 -10.75 -7.17 -10.52
C GLU A 55 -11.61 -6.27 -11.44
N GLU A 56 -12.70 -5.72 -10.92
CA GLU A 56 -13.70 -4.98 -11.72
C GLU A 56 -13.69 -3.47 -11.48
N ILE A 57 -12.90 -2.97 -10.52
CA ILE A 57 -12.87 -1.55 -10.15
C ILE A 57 -11.50 -0.96 -10.49
N PRO A 58 -11.43 0.18 -11.19
CA PRO A 58 -10.16 0.77 -11.60
C PRO A 58 -9.32 1.25 -10.40
N THR A 59 -8.02 1.38 -10.62
CA THR A 59 -7.11 1.99 -9.63
C THR A 59 -7.47 3.45 -9.44
N GLY A 60 -7.56 3.88 -8.18
CA GLY A 60 -7.83 5.27 -7.86
C GLY A 60 -6.79 6.23 -8.45
N ASN A 61 -7.26 7.35 -8.97
CA ASN A 61 -6.44 8.35 -9.64
C ASN A 61 -6.93 9.77 -9.28
N ALA A 62 -6.11 10.75 -9.66
CA ALA A 62 -6.51 12.14 -9.60
C ALA A 62 -6.05 12.85 -10.87
N LEU A 63 -6.95 13.62 -11.46
CA LEU A 63 -6.66 14.55 -12.55
C LEU A 63 -6.38 15.91 -11.93
N ILE A 64 -5.16 16.40 -12.13
CA ILE A 64 -4.72 17.70 -11.64
C ILE A 64 -4.59 18.62 -12.85
N TYR A 65 -5.45 19.63 -12.91
CA TYR A 65 -5.38 20.71 -13.88
C TYR A 65 -4.75 21.94 -13.21
N VAL A 66 -3.77 22.53 -13.88
CA VAL A 66 -3.14 23.78 -13.46
C VAL A 66 -3.40 24.80 -14.56
N ALA A 67 -4.24 25.80 -14.28
CA ALA A 67 -4.53 26.88 -15.22
C ALA A 67 -3.31 27.80 -15.32
N GLY A 68 -2.75 27.92 -16.53
CA GLY A 68 -1.42 28.48 -16.76
C GLY A 68 -1.20 29.88 -16.18
N ASN A 69 -2.06 30.85 -16.51
CA ASN A 69 -1.86 32.26 -16.14
C ASN A 69 -2.49 32.64 -14.79
N ASP A 70 -3.55 31.93 -14.37
CA ASP A 70 -4.32 32.28 -13.18
C ASP A 70 -3.87 31.48 -11.93
N ALA A 71 -2.94 30.54 -12.10
CA ALA A 71 -2.42 29.64 -11.06
C ALA A 71 -3.51 28.86 -10.29
N GLU A 72 -4.69 28.73 -10.86
CA GLU A 72 -5.77 27.94 -10.28
C GLU A 72 -5.50 26.44 -10.45
N ASN A 73 -5.61 25.69 -9.36
CA ASN A 73 -5.50 24.24 -9.36
C ASN A 73 -6.89 23.63 -9.23
N MET A 74 -7.30 22.83 -10.21
CA MET A 74 -8.47 21.97 -10.11
C MET A 74 -8.01 20.51 -9.96
N ILE A 75 -8.51 19.84 -8.94
CA ILE A 75 -8.21 18.43 -8.67
C ILE A 75 -9.52 17.65 -8.70
N ALA A 76 -9.67 16.76 -9.69
CA ALA A 76 -10.74 15.78 -9.72
C ALA A 76 -10.19 14.44 -9.26
N VAL A 77 -10.79 13.84 -8.25
CA VAL A 77 -10.34 12.57 -7.66
C VAL A 77 -11.36 11.49 -7.94
N ASP A 78 -10.93 10.40 -8.57
CA ASP A 78 -11.66 9.14 -8.59
C ASP A 78 -10.94 8.18 -7.64
N PRO A 79 -11.52 7.87 -6.47
CA PRO A 79 -10.83 7.04 -5.50
C PRO A 79 -10.78 5.56 -5.91
N GLY A 80 -11.61 5.11 -6.87
CA GLY A 80 -11.60 3.76 -7.45
C GLY A 80 -11.54 2.65 -6.40
N ALA A 81 -10.65 1.68 -6.64
CA ALA A 81 -10.44 0.51 -5.79
C ALA A 81 -10.10 0.83 -4.32
N ASN A 82 -9.68 2.06 -3.99
CA ASN A 82 -9.39 2.45 -2.61
C ASN A 82 -10.67 2.50 -1.75
N MET A 83 -11.84 2.75 -2.34
CA MET A 83 -13.12 2.79 -1.60
C MET A 83 -13.76 1.41 -1.42
N THR A 84 -13.15 0.35 -1.96
CA THR A 84 -13.70 -1.01 -1.91
C THR A 84 -12.94 -1.93 -0.97
N VAL A 85 -12.06 -1.37 -0.12
CA VAL A 85 -11.40 -2.12 0.95
C VAL A 85 -12.45 -2.60 1.94
N THR A 86 -12.45 -3.90 2.24
CA THR A 86 -13.39 -4.49 3.20
C THR A 86 -12.71 -4.88 4.51
N ASP A 87 -13.49 -5.04 5.57
CA ASP A 87 -13.00 -5.50 6.87
C ASP A 87 -12.37 -6.90 6.78
N ASP A 88 -12.90 -7.78 5.94
CA ASP A 88 -12.36 -9.12 5.71
C ASP A 88 -10.97 -9.08 5.04
N GLU A 89 -10.79 -8.18 4.07
CA GLU A 89 -9.49 -7.97 3.43
C GLU A 89 -8.47 -7.39 4.42
N ILE A 90 -8.90 -6.49 5.30
CA ILE A 90 -8.06 -5.94 6.38
C ILE A 90 -7.67 -7.07 7.33
N ALA A 91 -8.63 -7.88 7.77
CA ALA A 91 -8.38 -9.01 8.66
C ALA A 91 -7.41 -10.03 8.03
N GLY A 92 -7.56 -10.30 6.73
CA GLY A 92 -6.65 -11.16 5.96
C GLY A 92 -5.21 -10.62 5.88
N CYS A 93 -5.00 -9.33 6.06
CA CYS A 93 -3.66 -8.72 6.07
C CYS A 93 -2.95 -8.81 7.43
N ILE A 94 -3.68 -9.00 8.55
CA ILE A 94 -3.11 -9.02 9.91
C ILE A 94 -1.94 -10.00 10.06
N PRO A 95 -2.00 -11.25 9.55
CA PRO A 95 -0.89 -12.19 9.68
C PRO A 95 0.41 -11.69 9.05
N ALA A 96 0.32 -10.85 8.02
CA ALA A 96 1.49 -10.33 7.31
C ALA A 96 2.23 -9.23 8.10
N ILE A 97 1.54 -8.52 8.99
CA ILE A 97 2.10 -7.43 9.81
C ILE A 97 2.90 -7.98 11.01
N GLY A 98 2.48 -9.12 11.57
CA GLY A 98 3.05 -9.68 12.81
C GLY A 98 4.32 -10.53 12.66
N LEU A 99 4.69 -10.96 11.44
CA LEU A 99 5.72 -11.99 11.25
C LEU A 99 7.14 -11.47 11.02
N ARG A 100 7.36 -10.15 10.89
CA ARG A 100 8.68 -9.57 10.59
C ARG A 100 9.03 -8.39 11.48
N GLY A 101 9.32 -8.69 12.75
CA GLY A 101 10.28 -7.92 13.55
C GLY A 101 9.71 -6.98 14.60
N CYS A 102 9.24 -7.52 15.72
CA CYS A 102 9.60 -6.96 17.02
C CYS A 102 11.01 -7.47 17.35
N GLY A 103 12.03 -6.79 16.83
CA GLY A 103 13.42 -7.03 17.21
C GLY A 103 13.79 -6.22 18.44
N SER A 104 13.20 -6.53 19.60
CA SER A 104 13.86 -6.32 20.89
C SER A 104 14.47 -7.65 21.29
N GLY A 105 15.79 -7.70 21.44
CA GLY A 105 16.50 -8.95 21.71
C GLY A 105 15.95 -9.68 22.94
N SER A 106 15.54 -10.93 22.76
CA SER A 106 15.77 -12.06 23.68
C SER A 106 14.94 -13.26 23.22
N ALA A 107 15.61 -14.39 23.02
CA ALA A 107 15.12 -15.77 23.05
C ALA A 107 13.58 -16.02 23.17
N GLY A 108 13.01 -16.62 22.12
CA GLY A 108 11.64 -17.16 22.05
C GLY A 108 11.10 -16.87 20.65
N GLU A 109 10.65 -17.80 19.80
CA GLU A 109 9.95 -19.05 20.03
C GLU A 109 10.36 -20.09 18.98
N GLN A 110 10.94 -21.20 19.44
CA GLN A 110 11.10 -22.43 18.69
C GLN A 110 9.79 -23.27 18.65
N SER A 111 8.60 -22.67 18.76
CA SER A 111 7.38 -23.43 19.07
C SER A 111 6.44 -23.75 17.90
N PHE A 112 6.80 -23.45 16.64
CA PHE A 112 5.92 -23.77 15.49
C PHE A 112 6.27 -25.09 14.77
N ARG A 113 7.18 -25.93 15.29
CA ARG A 113 7.56 -27.22 14.66
C ARG A 113 6.75 -28.45 15.09
N ARG A 114 5.61 -28.32 15.79
CA ARG A 114 4.92 -29.51 16.36
C ARG A 114 3.42 -29.69 16.11
N LEU A 115 2.81 -28.99 15.15
CA LEU A 115 1.36 -29.15 14.88
C LEU A 115 0.99 -29.67 13.48
N ASN A 116 1.91 -30.27 12.74
CA ASN A 116 1.59 -30.93 11.45
C ASN A 116 2.22 -32.33 11.31
N ARG A 117 2.08 -33.13 12.37
CA ARG A 117 2.22 -34.59 12.32
C ARG A 117 1.17 -35.23 13.24
N SER A 118 -0.03 -35.40 12.71
CA SER A 118 -1.02 -36.41 13.10
C SER A 118 -2.04 -36.51 11.99
#